data_AF-X0XT33-F1
#
_entry.id   AF-X0XT33-F1
#
_cell.length_a   1.000
_cell.length_b   1.000
_cell.length_c   1.000
_cell.angle_alpha   90.00
_cell.angle_beta   90.00
_cell.angle_gamma   90.00
#
_symmetry.space_group_name_H-M   'P 1'
#
loop_
_entity.id
_entity.type
_entity.pdbx_description
1 polymer ?
#
loop_
_entity_poly.entity_id
_entity_poly.type
_entity_poly.pdbx_seq_one_letter_code
_entity_poly.pdbx_strand_id
1 'polypeptide(L)'
;MNLNFLDFEQPIAELEAKIEELKHVGLEGGINISEEISRLQKKSTKLTESIFSSLTPWQISQLSRHPQRPYTLDYIPRIFEQFQELHGDRMYGDDNAIVAGLARLDGQSVLVVGHQKGRDTNAKVLRNFGMPRPEGYRKAMRLMRLAEKF
;
A
#
# COMPACT_ATOMS: atom_id res chain seq x y z
N MET A 1 8.14 -1.76 18.94
CA MET A 1 8.06 -0.85 17.78
C MET A 1 6.68 -0.99 17.18
N ASN A 2 5.89 0.09 17.17
CA ASN A 2 4.70 0.13 16.33
C ASN A 2 5.16 -0.05 14.88
N LEU A 3 4.73 -1.13 14.22
CA LEU A 3 5.13 -1.49 12.84
C LEU A 3 4.65 -0.49 11.76
N ASN A 4 4.08 0.64 12.20
CA ASN A 4 3.40 1.61 11.36
C ASN A 4 4.23 2.87 11.05
N PHE A 5 5.36 3.08 11.73
CA PHE A 5 6.17 4.30 11.56
C PHE A 5 7.64 3.97 11.35
N LEU A 6 8.30 4.71 10.46
CA LEU A 6 9.75 4.69 10.26
C LEU A 6 10.46 5.55 11.31
N ASP A 7 11.78 5.39 11.42
CA ASP A 7 12.59 6.11 12.42
C ASP A 7 12.47 7.63 12.29
N PHE A 8 12.39 8.16 11.07
CA PHE A 8 12.25 9.59 10.81
C PHE A 8 10.80 10.09 10.96
N GLU A 9 9.83 9.19 11.12
CA GLU A 9 8.42 9.51 11.35
C GLU A 9 8.07 9.53 12.85
N GLN A 10 9.00 9.16 13.74
CA GLN A 10 8.77 9.18 15.20
C GLN A 10 8.22 10.52 15.73
N PRO A 11 8.72 11.69 15.29
CA PRO A 11 8.15 12.98 15.74
C PRO A 11 6.67 13.16 15.37
N ILE A 12 6.23 12.55 14.26
CA ILE A 12 4.83 12.56 13.82
C ILE A 12 4.02 11.60 14.69
N ALA A 13 4.55 10.39 14.94
CA ALA A 13 3.91 9.38 15.77
C ALA A 13 3.67 9.87 17.21
N GLU A 14 4.63 10.59 17.80
CA GLU A 14 4.48 11.20 19.13
C GLU A 14 3.37 12.25 19.17
N LEU A 15 3.28 13.10 18.13
CA LEU A 15 2.21 14.09 18.02
C LEU A 15 0.84 13.44 17.82
N GLU A 16 0.75 12.41 16.99
CA GLU A 16 -0.49 11.66 16.79
C GLU A 16 -0.95 10.95 18.06
N ALA A 17 -0.03 10.30 18.80
CA ALA A 17 -0.34 9.67 20.08
C ALA A 17 -0.89 10.70 21.08
N LYS A 18 -0.26 11.88 21.17
CA LYS A 18 -0.73 12.97 22.05
C LYS A 18 -2.10 13.51 21.63
N ILE A 19 -2.38 13.60 20.33
CA ILE A 19 -3.68 14.02 19.81
C ILE A 19 -4.76 12.99 20.19
N GLU A 20 -4.48 11.70 20.05
CA GLU A 20 -5.41 10.63 20.43
C GLU A 20 -5.68 10.60 21.94
N GLU A 21 -4.64 10.74 22.78
CA GLU A 21 -4.82 10.87 24.23
C GLU A 21 -5.74 12.04 24.61
N LEU A 22 -5.53 13.22 23.99
CA LEU A 22 -6.35 14.40 24.26
C LEU A 22 -7.80 14.24 23.78
N LYS A 23 -8.03 13.51 22.68
CA LYS A 23 -9.38 13.17 22.23
C LYS A 23 -10.10 12.27 23.24
N HIS A 24 -9.42 11.27 23.80
CA HIS A 24 -9.99 10.40 24.82
C HIS A 24 -10.35 11.16 26.09
N VAL A 25 -9.45 12.02 26.60
CA VAL A 25 -9.70 12.82 27.81
C VAL A 25 -10.84 13.83 27.60
N GLY A 26 -10.96 14.42 26.41
CA GLY A 26 -12.04 15.36 26.09
C GLY A 26 -13.44 14.72 26.11
N LEU A 27 -13.54 13.43 25.79
CA LEU A 27 -14.80 12.68 25.84
C LEU A 27 -15.21 12.34 27.28
N GLU A 28 -14.26 12.05 28.16
CA GLU A 28 -14.52 11.66 29.54
C GLU A 28 -14.69 12.84 30.51
N GLY A 29 -14.03 13.98 30.24
CA GLY A 29 -13.91 15.09 31.18
C GLY A 29 -14.85 16.28 30.97
N GLY A 30 -15.62 16.35 29.88
CA GLY A 30 -16.50 17.50 29.59
C GLY A 30 -15.79 18.86 29.39
N ILE A 31 -14.47 18.84 29.23
CA ILE A 31 -13.62 20.03 29.02
C ILE A 31 -13.52 20.28 27.51
N ASN A 32 -13.64 21.54 27.08
CA ASN A 32 -13.54 21.90 25.67
C ASN A 32 -12.06 21.95 25.21
N ILE A 33 -11.53 20.81 24.73
CA ILE A 33 -10.13 20.64 24.27
C ILE A 33 -10.03 20.77 22.73
N SER A 34 -11.13 21.14 22.05
CA SER A 34 -11.21 21.16 20.58
C SER A 34 -10.18 22.10 19.92
N GLU A 35 -9.95 23.29 20.51
CA GLU A 35 -8.96 24.25 19.99
C GLU A 35 -7.53 23.73 20.07
N GLU A 36 -7.18 23.09 21.19
CA GLU A 36 -5.83 22.52 21.39
C GLU A 36 -5.59 21.34 20.45
N ILE A 37 -6.60 20.48 20.25
CA ILE A 37 -6.56 19.39 19.28
C ILE A 37 -6.34 19.96 17.87
N SER A 38 -7.09 20.99 17.46
CA SER A 38 -6.91 21.61 16.15
C SER A 38 -5.51 22.22 15.98
N ARG A 39 -4.97 22.85 17.03
CA ARG A 39 -3.61 23.40 17.03
C ARG A 39 -2.56 22.31 16.86
N LEU A 40 -2.68 21.20 17.59
CA LEU A 40 -1.77 20.05 17.48
C LEU A 40 -1.88 19.34 16.13
N GLN A 41 -3.09 19.19 15.59
CA GLN A 41 -3.31 18.65 14.25
C GLN A 41 -2.61 19.50 13.19
N LYS A 42 -2.79 20.83 13.20
CA LYS A 42 -2.09 21.73 12.28
C LYS A 42 -0.57 21.63 12.42
N LYS A 43 -0.06 21.47 13.64
CA LYS A 43 1.37 21.26 13.89
C LYS A 43 1.86 19.94 13.32
N SER A 44 1.09 18.86 13.50
CA SER A 44 1.36 17.55 12.92
C SER A 44 1.44 17.63 11.39
N THR A 45 0.43 18.20 10.73
CA THR A 45 0.41 18.35 9.27
C THR A 45 1.62 19.13 8.74
N LYS A 46 1.96 20.27 9.35
CA LYS A 46 3.15 21.05 8.96
C LYS A 46 4.45 20.28 9.15
N LEU A 47 4.55 19.50 10.22
CA LEU A 47 5.74 18.69 10.49
C LEU A 47 5.86 17.57 9.46
N THR A 48 4.75 16.89 9.14
CA THR A 48 4.68 15.89 8.08
C THR A 48 5.12 16.49 6.74
N GLU A 49 4.55 17.63 6.33
CA GLU A 49 4.94 18.32 5.09
C GLU A 49 6.44 18.64 5.07
N SER A 50 6.98 19.19 6.17
CA SER A 50 8.40 19.50 6.27
C SER A 50 9.29 18.26 6.13
N ILE A 51 8.99 17.18 6.85
CA ILE A 51 9.80 15.95 6.82
C ILE A 51 9.76 15.32 5.43
N PHE A 52 8.57 15.17 4.84
CA PHE A 52 8.40 14.54 3.54
C PHE A 52 8.90 15.41 2.38
N SER A 53 9.01 16.73 2.55
CA SER A 53 9.57 17.63 1.53
C SER A 53 11.09 17.51 1.37
N SER A 54 11.80 17.07 2.42
CA SER A 54 13.27 17.02 2.46
C SER A 54 13.80 15.63 2.79
N LEU A 55 13.22 14.58 2.19
CA LEU A 55 13.68 13.20 2.41
C LEU A 55 15.03 12.94 1.76
N THR A 56 15.91 12.26 2.50
CA THR A 56 17.16 11.72 1.98
C THR A 56 16.92 10.49 1.09
N PRO A 57 17.85 10.14 0.17
CA PRO A 57 17.73 8.95 -0.66
C PRO A 57 17.52 7.65 0.13
N TRP A 58 18.15 7.53 1.31
CA TRP A 58 17.97 6.38 2.19
C TRP A 58 16.55 6.30 2.77
N GLN A 59 16.01 7.43 3.24
CA GLN A 59 14.64 7.50 3.77
C GLN A 59 13.60 7.18 2.69
N ILE A 60 13.81 7.64 1.45
CA ILE A 60 12.96 7.27 0.30
C ILE A 60 12.97 5.74 0.08
N SER A 61 14.15 5.11 0.17
CA SER A 61 14.27 3.65 0.07
C SER A 61 13.52 2.94 1.21
N GLN A 62 13.62 3.43 2.45
CA GLN A 62 12.85 2.91 3.58
C GLN A 62 11.34 3.04 3.35
N LEU A 63 10.86 4.20 2.88
CA LEU A 63 9.45 4.43 2.54
C LEU A 63 8.97 3.52 1.41
N SER A 64 9.84 3.21 0.44
CA SER A 64 9.53 2.24 -0.62
C SER A 64 9.27 0.81 -0.09
N ARG A 65 9.77 0.52 1.11
CA ARG A 65 9.66 -0.77 1.80
C ARG A 65 8.73 -0.70 3.02
N HIS A 66 7.98 0.39 3.17
CA HIS A 66 7.09 0.61 4.30
C HIS A 66 6.12 -0.59 4.47
N PRO A 67 5.94 -1.13 5.69
CA PRO A 67 5.06 -2.28 5.92
C PRO A 67 3.61 -2.07 5.46
N GLN A 68 3.10 -0.83 5.59
CA GLN A 68 1.76 -0.43 5.16
C GLN A 68 1.71 0.15 3.73
N ARG A 69 2.79 0.03 2.94
CA ARG A 69 2.78 0.49 1.55
C ARG A 69 1.69 -0.28 0.78
N PRO A 70 0.76 0.40 0.09
CA PRO A 70 -0.26 -0.28 -0.71
C PRO A 70 0.36 -1.09 -1.85
N TYR A 71 -0.17 -2.29 -2.10
CA TYR A 71 0.25 -3.21 -3.16
C TYR A 71 -0.74 -3.21 -4.33
N THR A 72 -0.45 -3.98 -5.39
CA THR A 72 -1.28 -4.05 -6.60
C THR A 72 -2.76 -4.32 -6.30
N LEU A 73 -3.06 -5.31 -5.45
CA LEU A 73 -4.45 -5.63 -5.06
C LEU A 73 -5.13 -4.54 -4.21
N ASP A 74 -4.38 -3.60 -3.62
CA ASP A 74 -4.97 -2.47 -2.88
C ASP A 74 -5.43 -1.35 -3.84
N TYR A 75 -4.72 -1.19 -4.97
CA TYR A 75 -5.03 -0.21 -6.00
C TYR A 75 -6.13 -0.69 -6.95
N ILE A 76 -6.14 -1.98 -7.30
CA ILE A 76 -7.09 -2.55 -8.25
C ILE A 76 -8.55 -2.15 -7.97
N PRO A 77 -9.12 -2.38 -6.77
CA PRO A 77 -10.51 -2.06 -6.48
C PRO A 77 -10.79 -0.55 -6.37
N ARG A 78 -9.75 0.29 -6.32
CA ARG A 78 -9.88 1.76 -6.25
C ARG A 78 -9.83 2.43 -7.63
N ILE A 79 -9.25 1.73 -8.62
CA ILE A 79 -8.95 2.29 -9.95
C ILE A 79 -9.76 1.58 -11.03
N PHE A 80 -9.97 0.27 -10.91
CA PHE A 80 -10.58 -0.55 -11.96
C PHE A 80 -11.90 -1.15 -11.51
N GLU A 81 -12.77 -1.36 -12.49
CA GLU A 81 -14.04 -2.05 -12.34
C GLU A 81 -13.94 -3.48 -12.90
N GLN A 82 -14.82 -4.38 -12.42
CA GLN A 82 -14.98 -5.73 -12.98
C GLN A 82 -13.66 -6.53 -13.09
N PHE A 83 -12.75 -6.35 -12.14
CA PHE A 83 -11.48 -7.07 -12.14
C PHE A 83 -11.70 -8.58 -12.00
N GLN A 84 -11.20 -9.34 -12.97
CA GLN A 84 -11.18 -10.79 -12.98
C GLN A 84 -9.75 -11.28 -13.08
N GLU A 85 -9.24 -11.84 -11.98
CA GLU A 85 -7.90 -12.43 -11.93
C GLU A 85 -7.80 -13.67 -12.82
N LEU A 86 -6.70 -13.76 -13.57
CA LEU A 86 -6.39 -14.87 -14.45
C LEU A 86 -5.13 -15.59 -13.98
N HIS A 87 -5.22 -16.91 -13.86
CA HIS A 87 -4.19 -17.75 -13.25
C HIS A 87 -3.41 -18.58 -14.28
N GLY A 88 -2.19 -18.94 -13.92
CA GLY A 88 -1.36 -19.97 -14.58
C GLY A 88 -0.61 -19.51 -15.82
N ASP A 89 0.54 -20.14 -16.06
CA ASP A 89 1.37 -19.97 -17.26
C ASP A 89 1.03 -20.94 -18.40
N ARG A 90 0.17 -21.94 -18.14
CA ARG A 90 -0.19 -23.06 -19.05
C ARG A 90 0.96 -24.04 -19.34
N MET A 91 2.01 -24.05 -18.52
CA MET A 91 3.17 -24.91 -18.73
C MET A 91 3.66 -25.57 -17.44
N TYR A 92 3.78 -24.83 -16.33
CA TYR A 92 4.33 -25.33 -15.08
C TYR A 92 3.40 -25.06 -13.89
N GLY A 93 2.95 -23.82 -13.70
CA GLY A 93 2.21 -23.45 -12.51
C GLY A 93 1.69 -22.01 -12.52
N ASP A 94 1.00 -21.65 -11.44
CA ASP A 94 0.56 -20.29 -11.15
C ASP A 94 1.45 -19.66 -10.09
N ASP A 95 2.06 -18.52 -10.43
CA ASP A 95 2.89 -17.77 -9.49
C ASP A 95 2.06 -16.70 -8.77
N ASN A 96 1.90 -16.88 -7.46
CA ASN A 96 1.16 -15.96 -6.60
C ASN A 96 1.87 -14.62 -6.38
N ALA A 97 3.15 -14.49 -6.75
CA ALA A 97 3.86 -13.22 -6.74
C ALA A 97 3.40 -12.27 -7.86
N ILE A 98 2.79 -12.79 -8.93
CA ILE A 98 2.24 -12.01 -10.04
C ILE A 98 0.72 -12.13 -10.05
N VAL A 99 0.06 -11.00 -9.81
CA VAL A 99 -1.37 -10.85 -10.01
C VAL A 99 -1.60 -10.24 -11.38
N ALA A 100 -2.49 -10.84 -12.16
CA ALA A 100 -2.84 -10.34 -13.47
C ALA A 100 -4.28 -10.70 -13.83
N GLY A 101 -4.97 -9.84 -14.56
CA GLY A 101 -6.38 -10.03 -14.84
C GLY A 101 -6.95 -9.01 -15.80
N LEU A 102 -8.16 -9.29 -16.30
CA LEU A 102 -8.94 -8.35 -17.10
C LEU A 102 -9.68 -7.40 -16.16
N ALA A 103 -9.81 -6.15 -16.55
CA ALA A 103 -10.55 -5.14 -15.82
C ALA A 103 -11.14 -4.10 -16.77
N ARG A 104 -11.91 -3.16 -16.23
CA ARG A 104 -12.32 -1.95 -16.94
C ARG A 104 -11.71 -0.71 -16.29
N LEU A 105 -11.20 0.19 -17.12
CA LEU A 105 -10.78 1.54 -16.73
C LEU A 105 -11.61 2.53 -17.53
N ASP A 106 -12.45 3.32 -16.87
CA ASP A 106 -13.36 4.28 -17.51
C ASP A 106 -14.17 3.66 -18.67
N GLY A 107 -14.68 2.45 -18.44
CA GLY A 107 -15.43 1.68 -19.43
C GLY A 107 -14.58 0.93 -20.47
N GLN A 108 -13.29 1.23 -20.61
CA GLN A 108 -12.37 0.56 -21.54
C GLN A 108 -11.84 -0.74 -20.94
N SER A 109 -11.88 -1.83 -21.72
CA SER A 109 -11.29 -3.11 -21.31
C SER A 109 -9.77 -3.02 -21.29
N VAL A 110 -9.17 -3.40 -20.16
CA VAL A 110 -7.72 -3.37 -19.95
C VAL A 110 -7.23 -4.65 -19.30
N LEU A 111 -5.96 -4.97 -19.51
CA LEU A 111 -5.26 -6.01 -18.76
C LEU A 111 -4.36 -5.35 -17.71
N VAL A 112 -4.53 -5.76 -16.45
CA VAL A 112 -3.70 -5.31 -15.33
C VAL A 112 -2.71 -6.41 -14.98
N VAL A 113 -1.45 -6.06 -14.74
CA VAL A 113 -0.39 -6.97 -14.27
C VAL A 113 0.42 -6.26 -13.19
N GLY A 114 0.73 -6.94 -12.08
CA GLY A 114 1.56 -6.37 -11.03
C GLY A 114 2.10 -7.37 -10.03
N HIS A 115 3.09 -6.93 -9.27
CA HIS A 115 3.72 -7.70 -8.20
C HIS A 115 2.91 -7.64 -6.93
N GLN A 116 2.65 -8.78 -6.31
CA GLN A 116 1.92 -8.87 -5.05
C GLN A 116 2.80 -9.46 -3.95
N LYS A 117 3.11 -8.64 -2.93
CA LYS A 117 4.06 -8.99 -1.87
C LYS A 117 3.44 -9.73 -0.67
N GLY A 118 2.21 -9.38 -0.30
CA GLY A 118 1.55 -9.86 0.92
C GLY A 118 1.88 -9.00 2.16
N ARG A 119 0.88 -8.80 3.04
CA ARG A 119 1.01 -7.98 4.26
C ARG A 119 1.48 -8.83 5.45
N ASP A 120 0.77 -9.92 5.71
CA ASP A 120 1.06 -10.84 6.81
C ASP A 120 2.15 -11.84 6.44
N THR A 121 2.78 -12.45 7.45
CA THR A 121 3.85 -13.43 7.26
C THR A 121 3.42 -14.59 6.36
N ASN A 122 2.23 -15.14 6.58
CA ASN A 122 1.69 -16.24 5.75
C ASN A 122 1.50 -15.79 4.29
N ALA A 123 0.97 -14.58 4.08
CA ALA A 123 0.78 -14.03 2.74
C ALA A 123 2.11 -13.74 2.03
N LYS A 124 3.13 -13.27 2.77
CA LYS A 124 4.49 -13.03 2.25
C LYS A 124 5.15 -14.32 1.80
N VAL A 125 5.03 -15.39 2.59
CA VAL A 125 5.58 -16.70 2.22
C VAL A 125 4.84 -17.25 0.99
N LEU A 126 3.51 -17.20 0.98
CA LEU A 126 2.69 -17.67 -0.16
C LEU A 126 3.05 -16.98 -1.47
N ARG A 127 3.34 -15.68 -1.42
CA ARG A 127 3.62 -14.84 -2.59
C ARG A 127 5.11 -14.60 -2.82
N ASN A 128 5.97 -15.37 -2.14
CA ASN A 128 7.42 -15.25 -2.22
C ASN A 128 7.93 -13.80 -2.09
N PHE A 129 7.36 -13.01 -1.17
CA PHE A 129 7.68 -11.60 -0.96
C PHE A 129 7.52 -10.71 -2.23
N GLY A 130 6.69 -11.12 -3.18
CA GLY A 130 6.51 -10.45 -4.47
C GLY A 130 7.67 -10.68 -5.43
N MET A 131 8.51 -11.70 -5.19
CA MET A 131 9.61 -12.10 -6.06
C MET A 131 9.13 -13.23 -6.98
N PRO A 132 8.87 -12.94 -8.27
CA PRO A 132 8.35 -13.93 -9.18
C PRO A 132 9.40 -14.95 -9.60
N ARG A 133 8.94 -16.17 -9.80
CA ARG A 133 9.66 -17.28 -10.42
C ARG A 133 9.49 -17.23 -11.96
N PRO A 134 10.21 -18.05 -12.73
CA PRO A 134 10.09 -18.07 -14.19
C PRO A 134 8.66 -18.28 -14.71
N GLU A 135 7.84 -19.07 -14.02
CA GLU A 135 6.42 -19.26 -14.28
C GLU A 135 5.60 -17.96 -14.17
N GLY A 136 5.92 -17.07 -13.22
CA GLY A 136 5.26 -15.77 -13.08
C GLY A 136 5.51 -14.84 -14.26
N TYR A 137 6.74 -14.81 -14.76
CA TYR A 137 7.07 -14.05 -15.98
C TYR A 137 6.38 -14.63 -17.23
N ARG A 138 6.29 -15.96 -17.34
CA ARG A 138 5.55 -16.62 -18.42
C ARG A 138 4.05 -16.35 -18.36
N LYS A 139 3.45 -16.36 -17.15
CA LYS A 139 2.06 -15.93 -16.90
C LYS A 139 1.84 -14.50 -17.37
N ALA A 140 2.70 -13.56 -16.97
CA ALA A 140 2.59 -12.16 -17.38
C ALA A 140 2.66 -12.02 -18.91
N MET A 141 3.66 -12.64 -19.55
CA MET A 141 3.83 -12.61 -21.01
C MET A 141 2.63 -13.20 -21.76
N ARG A 142 2.10 -14.35 -21.29
CA ARG A 142 0.89 -14.98 -21.85
C ARG A 142 -0.29 -14.03 -21.84
N LEU A 143 -0.50 -13.33 -20.72
CA LEU A 143 -1.61 -12.41 -20.56
C LEU A 143 -1.41 -11.12 -21.37
N MET A 144 -0.19 -10.60 -21.46
CA MET A 144 0.11 -9.47 -22.35
C MET A 144 -0.19 -9.80 -23.82
N ARG A 145 0.15 -11.02 -24.28
CA ARG A 145 -0.23 -11.49 -25.63
C ARG A 145 -1.75 -11.63 -25.82
N LEU A 146 -2.49 -11.95 -24.76
CA LEU A 146 -3.95 -11.97 -24.80
C LEU A 146 -4.51 -10.56 -25.00
N ALA A 147 -3.94 -9.57 -24.31
CA ALA A 147 -4.32 -8.17 -24.45
C ALA A 147 -3.88 -7.56 -25.79
N GLU A 148 -2.80 -8.03 -26.40
CA GLU A 148 -2.42 -7.62 -27.76
C GLU A 148 -3.41 -8.13 -28.81
N LYS A 149 -3.99 -9.32 -28.57
CA LYS A 149 -4.89 -9.96 -29.52
C LYS A 149 -6.28 -9.31 -29.60
N PHE A 150 -6.73 -8.66 -28.53
CA PHE A 150 -8.11 -8.16 -28.36
C PHE A 150 -8.11 -6.70 -27.93
#